data_AF-X7Z207-F1
#
_entry.id   AF-X7Z207-F1
#
_cell.length_a   1.000
_cell.length_b   1.000
_cell.length_c   1.000
_cell.angle_alpha   90.00
_cell.angle_beta   90.00
_cell.angle_gamma   90.00
#
_symmetry.space_group_name_H-M   'P 1'
#
loop_
_entity.id
_entity.type
_entity.pdbx_description
1 polymer ?
#
loop_
_entity_poly.entity_id
_entity_poly.type
_entity_poly.pdbx_seq_one_letter_code
_entity_poly.pdbx_strand_id
1 'polypeptide(L)'
;MTNARLEDVADRVEVRTADMTALPFDDESFDVVVSSLAIHNIPTREGRRLALLEAVRVLRPGGRLAIADLWETRQHAQQLRELGWADVQRRNLGWRMWYGGPWGATHLVIATKPGAS
;
A
#
# COMPACT_ATOMS: atom_id res chain seq x y z
N MET A 1 6.03 -1.80 -19.68
CA MET A 1 6.93 -2.93 -20.00
C MET A 1 8.31 -2.51 -20.49
N THR A 2 8.52 -1.32 -21.07
CA THR A 2 9.85 -0.89 -21.56
C THR A 2 10.96 -0.98 -20.50
N ASN A 3 10.76 -0.40 -19.31
CA ASN A 3 11.75 -0.46 -18.23
C ASN A 3 12.03 -1.90 -17.78
N ALA A 4 11.00 -2.73 -17.62
CA ALA A 4 11.18 -4.14 -17.25
C ALA A 4 12.01 -4.93 -18.27
N ARG A 5 11.94 -4.59 -19.56
CA ARG A 5 12.80 -5.18 -20.60
C ARG A 5 14.23 -4.65 -20.56
N LEU A 6 14.41 -3.36 -20.28
CA LEU A 6 15.74 -2.77 -20.11
C LEU A 6 16.49 -3.35 -18.91
N GLU A 7 15.75 -3.70 -17.85
CA GLU A 7 16.29 -4.33 -16.64
C GLU A 7 16.29 -5.87 -16.70
N ASP A 8 15.95 -6.49 -17.85
CA ASP A 8 15.92 -7.94 -18.08
C ASP A 8 15.09 -8.76 -17.05
N VAL A 9 13.92 -8.23 -16.68
CA VAL A 9 12.97 -8.85 -15.72
C VAL A 9 11.56 -8.96 -16.27
N ALA A 10 11.39 -8.80 -17.59
CA ALA A 10 10.06 -8.73 -18.22
C ALA A 10 9.23 -10.01 -18.06
N ASP A 11 9.88 -11.16 -17.92
CA ASP A 11 9.27 -12.48 -17.65
C ASP A 11 8.78 -12.63 -16.20
N ARG A 12 9.18 -11.73 -15.31
CA ARG A 12 8.81 -11.70 -13.89
C ARG A 12 7.82 -10.59 -13.54
N VAL A 13 7.38 -9.82 -14.53
CA VAL A 13 6.52 -8.64 -14.34
C VAL A 13 5.23 -8.78 -15.14
N GLU A 14 4.11 -8.68 -14.44
CA GLU A 14 2.80 -8.54 -15.03
C GLU A 14 2.25 -7.13 -14.75
N VAL A 15 1.65 -6.48 -15.76
CA VAL A 15 1.00 -5.18 -15.61
C VAL A 15 -0.49 -5.36 -15.81
N ARG A 16 -1.29 -5.04 -14.79
CA ARG A 16 -2.75 -5.04 -14.86
C ARG A 16 -3.31 -3.66 -14.55
N THR A 17 -4.29 -3.24 -15.36
CA THR A 17 -5.13 -2.07 -15.05
C THR A 17 -6.28 -2.52 -14.15
N ALA A 18 -6.42 -1.91 -12.99
CA ALA A 18 -7.44 -2.24 -11.99
C ALA A 18 -7.84 -1.00 -11.18
N ASP A 19 -9.06 -1.02 -10.65
CA ASP A 19 -9.50 -0.08 -9.63
C ASP A 19 -8.96 -0.55 -8.27
N MET A 20 -8.18 0.30 -7.60
CA MET A 20 -7.61 -0.02 -6.30
C MET A 20 -8.65 -0.16 -5.18
N THR A 21 -9.88 0.29 -5.39
CA THR A 21 -11.00 0.10 -4.46
C THR A 21 -11.77 -1.21 -4.70
N ALA A 22 -11.46 -1.94 -5.78
CA ALA A 22 -12.06 -3.23 -6.13
C ALA A 22 -11.07 -4.06 -6.99
N LEU A 23 -10.05 -4.63 -6.35
CA LEU A 23 -8.98 -5.35 -7.03
C LEU A 23 -9.49 -6.70 -7.59
N PRO A 24 -9.17 -7.03 -8.85
CA PRO A 24 -9.59 -8.28 -9.49
C PRO A 24 -8.66 -9.45 -9.11
N PHE A 25 -8.37 -9.59 -7.83
CA PHE A 25 -7.55 -10.67 -7.27
C PHE A 25 -8.32 -11.36 -6.15
N ASP A 26 -8.09 -12.65 -5.99
CA ASP A 26 -8.67 -13.42 -4.89
C ASP A 26 -8.06 -12.99 -3.56
N ASP A 27 -8.76 -13.30 -2.48
CA ASP A 27 -8.26 -13.12 -1.13
C ASP A 27 -6.93 -13.87 -0.97
N GLU A 28 -6.01 -13.31 -0.19
CA GLU A 28 -4.76 -14.01 0.17
C GLU A 28 -3.89 -14.42 -1.05
N SER A 29 -3.92 -13.62 -2.11
CA SER A 29 -3.16 -13.86 -3.34
C SER A 29 -1.68 -13.45 -3.25
N PHE A 30 -1.31 -12.51 -2.38
CA PHE A 30 0.03 -11.91 -2.36
C PHE A 30 0.73 -11.98 -0.99
N ASP A 31 2.04 -12.14 -1.01
CA ASP A 31 2.88 -12.09 0.20
C ASP A 31 3.22 -10.66 0.62
N VAL A 32 3.29 -9.74 -0.33
CA VAL A 32 3.66 -8.34 -0.12
C VAL A 32 2.80 -7.43 -0.98
N VAL A 33 2.27 -6.36 -0.38
CA VAL A 33 1.64 -5.25 -1.11
C VAL A 33 2.41 -3.97 -0.82
N VAL A 34 2.78 -3.28 -1.90
CA VAL A 34 3.40 -1.95 -1.84
C VAL A 34 2.54 -0.94 -2.58
N SER A 35 2.43 0.26 -2.03
CA SER A 35 1.82 1.41 -2.70
C SER A 35 2.70 2.64 -2.47
N SER A 36 2.94 3.40 -3.54
CA SER A 36 3.80 4.59 -3.49
C SER A 36 3.11 5.73 -4.21
N LEU A 37 2.75 6.78 -3.46
CA LEU A 37 2.16 8.03 -3.95
C LEU A 37 0.94 7.80 -4.85
N ALA A 38 0.06 6.88 -4.46
CA ALA A 38 -1.06 6.46 -5.30
C ALA A 38 -2.43 6.60 -4.62
N ILE A 39 -2.59 6.15 -3.37
CA ILE A 39 -3.89 6.08 -2.69
C ILE A 39 -4.49 7.47 -2.51
N HIS A 40 -3.67 8.50 -2.25
CA HIS A 40 -4.15 9.88 -2.11
C HIS A 40 -4.90 10.43 -3.35
N ASN A 41 -4.71 9.85 -4.54
CA ASN A 41 -5.42 10.26 -5.75
C ASN A 41 -6.91 9.87 -5.72
N ILE A 42 -7.32 8.96 -4.84
CA ILE A 42 -8.73 8.63 -4.67
C ILE A 42 -9.43 9.81 -3.96
N PRO A 43 -10.46 10.43 -4.57
CA PRO A 43 -11.01 11.70 -4.08
C PRO A 43 -11.61 11.62 -2.67
N THR A 44 -12.29 10.51 -2.38
CA THR A 44 -13.05 10.36 -1.14
C THR A 44 -12.24 9.64 -0.06
N ARG A 45 -12.46 10.03 1.20
CA ARG A 45 -11.90 9.30 2.36
C ARG A 45 -12.32 7.84 2.36
N GLU A 46 -13.59 7.59 2.02
CA GLU A 46 -14.13 6.24 1.95
C GLU A 46 -13.47 5.39 0.87
N GLY A 47 -13.22 5.94 -0.32
CA GLY A 47 -12.48 5.23 -1.36
C GLY A 47 -11.04 4.91 -0.94
N ARG A 48 -10.35 5.82 -0.26
CA ARG A 48 -9.01 5.55 0.31
C ARG A 48 -9.04 4.45 1.37
N ARG A 49 -10.10 4.41 2.17
CA ARG A 49 -10.34 3.34 3.16
C ARG A 49 -10.58 2.00 2.47
N LEU A 50 -11.39 1.96 1.41
CA LEU A 50 -11.65 0.77 0.61
C LEU A 50 -10.38 0.25 -0.05
N ALA A 51 -9.52 1.13 -0.60
CA ALA A 51 -8.25 0.72 -1.17
C ALA A 51 -7.29 0.08 -0.14
N LEU A 52 -7.28 0.57 1.10
CA LEU A 52 -6.56 -0.11 2.18
C LEU A 52 -7.16 -1.49 2.47
N LEU A 53 -8.48 -1.61 2.52
CA LEU A 53 -9.15 -2.89 2.77
C LEU A 53 -8.91 -3.91 1.66
N GLU A 54 -8.86 -3.48 0.40
CA GLU A 54 -8.49 -4.36 -0.71
C GLU A 54 -7.05 -4.85 -0.57
N ALA A 55 -6.10 -3.97 -0.21
CA ALA A 55 -4.73 -4.38 0.09
C ALA A 55 -4.65 -5.39 1.26
N VAL A 56 -5.48 -5.21 2.29
CA VAL A 56 -5.61 -6.14 3.43
C VAL A 56 -6.18 -7.49 2.99
N ARG A 57 -7.20 -7.49 2.13
CA ARG A 57 -7.91 -8.68 1.63
C ARG A 57 -6.98 -9.56 0.79
N VAL A 58 -6.29 -8.97 -0.17
CA VAL A 58 -5.43 -9.72 -1.11
C VAL A 58 -4.10 -10.17 -0.48
N LEU A 59 -3.73 -9.66 0.70
CA LEU A 59 -2.54 -10.12 1.42
C LEU A 59 -2.81 -11.45 2.14
N ARG A 60 -1.86 -12.39 2.05
CA ARG A 60 -1.87 -13.64 2.83
C ARG A 60 -1.71 -13.38 4.32
N PRO A 61 -2.17 -14.29 5.20
CA PRO A 61 -1.79 -14.27 6.61
C PRO A 61 -0.25 -14.26 6.75
N GLY A 62 0.29 -13.41 7.61
CA GLY A 62 1.74 -13.15 7.70
C GLY A 62 2.32 -12.25 6.59
N GLY A 63 1.51 -11.82 5.63
CA GLY A 63 1.91 -10.93 4.54
C GLY A 63 2.25 -9.51 5.00
N ARG A 64 3.05 -8.79 4.21
CA ARG A 64 3.59 -7.47 4.57
C ARG A 64 3.01 -6.35 3.72
N LEU A 65 2.68 -5.25 4.36
CA LEU A 65 2.18 -4.04 3.71
C LEU A 65 3.17 -2.89 3.85
N ALA A 66 3.37 -2.13 2.77
CA ALA A 66 4.12 -0.87 2.79
C ALA A 66 3.42 0.20 1.95
N ILE A 67 2.96 1.29 2.58
CA ILE A 67 2.27 2.40 1.92
C ILE A 67 3.07 3.68 2.15
N ALA A 68 3.69 4.21 1.11
CA ALA A 68 4.33 5.52 1.11
C ALA A 68 3.37 6.56 0.53
N ASP A 69 2.87 7.48 1.36
CA ASP A 69 1.87 8.44 0.90
C ASP A 69 1.94 9.80 1.64
N LEU A 70 1.30 10.82 1.07
CA LEU A 70 1.25 12.21 1.55
C LEU A 70 0.16 12.40 2.60
N TRP A 71 -1.01 11.82 2.37
CA TRP A 71 -2.22 12.03 3.18
C TRP A 71 -2.76 10.73 3.75
N GLU A 72 -3.66 10.83 4.73
CA GLU A 72 -4.30 9.70 5.43
C GLU A 72 -3.39 8.63 6.05
N THR A 73 -2.07 8.77 6.00
CA THR A 73 -1.13 7.76 6.53
C THR A 73 -1.30 7.51 8.04
N ARG A 74 -1.85 8.47 8.81
CA ARG A 74 -2.19 8.25 10.22
C ARG A 74 -3.43 7.36 10.34
N GLN A 75 -4.44 7.60 9.53
CA GLN A 75 -5.70 6.86 9.48
C GLN A 75 -5.46 5.42 9.00
N HIS A 76 -4.61 5.23 7.98
CA HIS A 76 -4.19 3.89 7.55
C HIS A 76 -3.51 3.11 8.68
N ALA A 77 -2.54 3.74 9.36
CA ALA A 77 -1.88 3.10 10.50
C ALA A 77 -2.84 2.81 11.67
N GLN A 78 -3.80 3.69 11.93
CA GLN A 78 -4.82 3.46 12.95
C GLN A 78 -5.72 2.27 12.60
N GLN A 79 -6.25 2.24 11.37
CA GLN A 79 -7.13 1.18 10.91
C GLN A 79 -6.43 -0.19 10.91
N LEU A 80 -5.15 -0.26 10.55
CA LEU A 80 -4.37 -1.50 10.64
C LEU A 80 -4.24 -1.99 12.08
N ARG A 81 -4.05 -1.08 13.06
CA ARG A 81 -4.04 -1.44 14.48
C ARG A 81 -5.39 -1.95 14.96
N GLU A 82 -6.48 -1.32 14.53
CA GLU A 82 -7.84 -1.75 14.85
C GLU A 82 -8.16 -3.14 14.28
N LEU A 83 -7.58 -3.48 13.12
CA LEU A 83 -7.64 -4.80 12.51
C LEU A 83 -6.68 -5.83 13.17
N GLY A 84 -5.96 -5.45 14.24
CA GLY A 84 -5.05 -6.34 14.96
C GLY A 84 -3.75 -6.64 14.25
N TRP A 85 -3.33 -5.82 13.27
CA TRP A 85 -2.07 -6.03 12.57
C TRP A 85 -0.85 -5.82 13.47
N ALA A 86 0.20 -6.60 13.23
CA ALA A 86 1.46 -6.50 13.94
C ALA A 86 2.39 -5.45 13.31
N ASP A 87 3.37 -4.99 14.11
CA ASP A 87 4.45 -4.11 13.67
C ASP A 87 4.02 -2.83 12.94
N VAL A 88 2.88 -2.26 13.33
CA VAL A 88 2.32 -1.07 12.67
C VAL A 88 3.15 0.17 12.97
N GLN A 89 3.99 0.56 12.02
CA GLN A 89 4.86 1.75 12.12
C GLN A 89 4.44 2.80 11.09
N ARG A 90 4.59 4.08 11.47
CA ARG A 90 4.48 5.22 10.56
C ARG A 90 5.72 6.09 10.71
N ARG A 91 6.52 6.24 9.65
CA ARG A 91 7.75 7.04 9.67
C ARG A 91 7.77 8.08 8.56
N ASN A 92 8.35 9.24 8.85
CA ASN A 92 8.62 10.25 7.82
C ASN A 92 9.78 9.75 6.93
N LEU A 93 9.64 9.84 5.61
CA LEU A 93 10.68 9.38 4.67
C LEU A 93 11.76 10.43 4.38
N GLY A 94 11.65 11.62 4.98
CA GLY A 94 12.64 12.68 4.89
C GLY A 94 12.64 13.41 3.55
N TRP A 95 13.58 14.33 3.41
CA TRP A 95 13.66 15.28 2.29
C TRP A 95 13.79 14.61 0.91
N ARG A 96 14.41 13.42 0.85
CA ARG A 96 14.58 12.66 -0.41
C ARG A 96 13.27 12.15 -1.00
N MET A 97 12.22 12.07 -0.20
CA MET A 97 10.89 11.62 -0.60
C MET A 97 9.85 12.74 -0.47
N TRP A 98 10.28 14.00 -0.56
CA TRP A 98 9.40 15.16 -0.36
C TRP A 98 8.70 15.55 -1.67
N TYR A 99 7.60 14.87 -2.00
CA TYR A 99 6.88 15.08 -3.26
C TYR A 99 5.58 15.90 -3.12
N GLY A 100 5.11 16.20 -1.91
CA GLY A 100 3.85 16.93 -1.67
C GLY A 100 3.98 18.46 -1.65
N GLY A 101 5.07 19.02 -2.19
CA GLY A 101 5.36 20.45 -2.04
C GLY A 101 5.49 20.88 -0.57
N PRO A 102 5.46 22.18 -0.23
CA PRO A 102 5.68 22.65 1.15
C PRO A 102 4.73 22.06 2.21
N TRP A 103 3.61 21.49 1.78
CA TRP A 103 2.45 21.18 2.61
C TRP A 103 2.30 19.70 2.98
N GLY A 104 3.05 18.80 2.33
CA GLY A 104 2.85 17.35 2.47
C GLY A 104 4.16 16.58 2.51
N ALA A 105 4.61 16.22 3.71
CA ALA A 105 5.71 15.26 3.85
C ALA A 105 5.20 13.83 3.56
N THR A 106 5.93 13.08 2.74
CA THR A 106 5.64 11.66 2.51
C THR A 106 6.01 10.85 3.74
N HIS A 107 5.09 9.99 4.15
CA HIS A 107 5.30 9.06 5.24
C HIS A 107 5.08 7.63 4.77
N LEU A 108 5.86 6.72 5.32
CA LEU A 108 5.71 5.28 5.12
C LEU A 108 4.93 4.68 6.28
N VAL A 109 3.86 3.97 5.96
CA VAL A 109 3.18 3.03 6.85
C VAL A 109 3.65 1.63 6.50
N ILE A 110 4.12 0.87 7.49
CA ILE A 110 4.38 -0.56 7.35
C ILE A 110 3.62 -1.35 8.40
N ALA A 111 3.22 -2.57 8.07
CA ALA A 111 2.54 -3.49 8.98
C ALA A 111 2.61 -4.94 8.47
N THR A 112 2.40 -5.90 9.36
CA THR A 112 2.34 -7.33 9.07
C THR A 112 0.94 -7.86 9.37
N LYS A 113 0.31 -8.54 8.40
CA LYS A 113 -1.00 -9.19 8.57
C LYS A 113 -0.84 -10.33 9.59
N PRO A 114 -1.75 -10.48 10.57
CA PRO A 114 -1.68 -11.60 11.51
C PRO A 114 -1.66 -12.95 10.79
N GLY A 115 -1.00 -13.95 11.37
CA GLY A 115 -1.04 -15.33 10.87
C GLY A 115 -2.42 -15.96 11.07
N ALA A 116 -2.73 -16.99 10.28
CA ALA A 116 -3.87 -17.85 10.58
C ALA A 116 -3.59 -18.55 11.92
N SER A 117 -4.53 -18.45 12.86
CA SER A 117 -4.42 -19.11 14.17
C SER A 117 -4.58 -20.62 14.05
#